data_AF-A0A9D9SAY0-F1
#
_entry.id   AF-A0A9D9SAY0-F1
#
_cell.length_a   1.000
_cell.length_b   1.000
_cell.length_c   1.000
_cell.angle_alpha   90.00
_cell.angle_beta   90.00
_cell.angle_gamma   90.00
#
_symmetry.space_group_name_H-M   'P 1'
#
loop_
_entity.id
_entity.type
_entity.pdbx_description
1 polymer ?
#
loop_
_entity_poly.entity_id
_entity_poly.type
_entity_poly.pdbx_seq_one_letter_code
_entity_poly.pdbx_strand_id
1 'polypeptide(L)'
;MRIKPLLFALFAGLATTAAQAAAYTVTVTGTLSGAYDNAGIFGPARTFLNGKAFTATLEVDEETPGSFHALDTPSQRMLVGTYSASPVLGWLTVNGITRQVQPLQGTVFVINDHGAVPQDALSFKASSDNFDGGVYYDDWVDFGVNDSSRTLLDSTVVPATYDYTVPGALTLSGSFRFQNSRDGYLASGEFGVTGFTIASAAPVPEPANWALLIGGLGVLGASLRARRAAARKAFM
;
A
#
# COMPACT_ATOMS: atom_id res chain seq x y z
N MET A 1 -66.25 -14.29 10.22
CA MET A 1 -65.01 -13.87 10.89
C MET A 1 -63.84 -14.20 9.94
N ARG A 2 -63.28 -13.22 9.24
CA ARG A 2 -62.25 -13.45 8.19
C ARG A 2 -60.91 -12.89 8.64
N ILE A 3 -59.98 -13.78 8.99
CA ILE A 3 -58.58 -13.47 9.36
C ILE A 3 -57.81 -13.28 8.05
N LYS A 4 -57.22 -12.09 7.84
CA LYS A 4 -56.32 -11.82 6.70
C LYS A 4 -54.89 -12.19 7.11
N PRO A 5 -54.14 -12.97 6.29
CA PRO A 5 -52.77 -13.33 6.62
C PRO A 5 -51.84 -12.12 6.41
N LEU A 6 -51.03 -11.81 7.43
CA LEU A 6 -49.91 -10.89 7.31
C LEU A 6 -48.80 -11.58 6.50
N LEU A 7 -48.47 -11.04 5.32
CA LEU A 7 -47.25 -11.39 4.60
C LEU A 7 -46.05 -10.83 5.39
N PHE A 8 -45.26 -11.73 5.99
CA PHE A 8 -43.89 -11.43 6.39
C PHE A 8 -43.01 -11.52 5.14
N ALA A 9 -42.60 -10.38 4.60
CA ALA A 9 -41.59 -10.32 3.54
C ALA A 9 -40.22 -10.64 4.15
N LEU A 10 -39.73 -11.85 3.88
CA LEU A 10 -38.39 -12.30 4.24
C LEU A 10 -37.38 -11.55 3.35
N PHE A 11 -36.78 -10.48 3.86
CA PHE A 11 -35.61 -9.86 3.22
C PHE A 11 -34.40 -10.79 3.48
N ALA A 12 -34.17 -11.73 2.57
CA ALA A 12 -32.90 -12.43 2.47
C ALA A 12 -31.86 -11.42 1.98
N GLY A 13 -31.14 -10.82 2.93
CA GLY A 13 -30.05 -9.90 2.63
C GLY A 13 -28.95 -10.61 1.86
N LEU A 14 -28.78 -10.25 0.59
CA LEU A 14 -27.56 -10.51 -0.15
C LEU A 14 -26.46 -9.71 0.54
N ALA A 15 -25.75 -10.35 1.46
CA ALA A 15 -24.48 -9.84 1.96
C ALA A 15 -23.50 -9.96 0.80
N THR A 16 -23.42 -8.91 -0.02
CA THR A 16 -22.30 -8.75 -0.94
C THR A 16 -21.08 -8.54 -0.07
N THR A 17 -20.23 -9.57 0.06
CA THR A 17 -18.89 -9.36 0.57
C THR A 17 -18.22 -8.45 -0.44
N ALA A 18 -17.98 -7.19 -0.06
CA ALA A 18 -17.10 -6.34 -0.85
C ALA A 18 -15.79 -7.12 -1.01
N ALA A 19 -15.31 -7.26 -2.23
CA ALA A 19 -13.95 -7.73 -2.46
C ALA A 19 -13.05 -6.69 -1.82
N GLN A 20 -12.56 -6.99 -0.61
CA GLN A 20 -11.74 -6.06 0.13
C GLN A 20 -10.39 -5.99 -0.60
N ALA A 21 -10.07 -4.80 -1.08
CA ALA A 21 -8.79 -4.48 -1.71
C ALA A 21 -7.63 -4.96 -0.82
N ALA A 22 -6.63 -5.61 -1.42
CA ALA A 22 -5.45 -6.06 -0.69
C ALA A 22 -4.47 -4.89 -0.52
N ALA A 23 -4.61 -4.14 0.57
CA ALA A 23 -3.51 -3.32 1.07
C ALA A 23 -2.50 -4.24 1.77
N TYR A 24 -1.21 -4.00 1.58
CA TYR A 24 -0.16 -4.76 2.25
C TYR A 24 1.03 -3.88 2.63
N THR A 25 1.71 -4.30 3.69
CA THR A 25 2.93 -3.69 4.21
C THR A 25 4.12 -4.54 3.81
N VAL A 26 5.01 -3.95 3.03
CA VAL A 26 6.31 -4.51 2.68
C VAL A 26 7.34 -4.00 3.68
N THR A 27 8.03 -4.90 4.38
CA THR A 27 9.11 -4.53 5.30
C THR A 27 10.41 -5.14 4.84
N VAL A 28 11.43 -4.29 4.70
CA VAL A 28 12.78 -4.66 4.30
C VAL A 28 13.73 -4.28 5.42
N THR A 29 14.57 -5.22 5.85
CA THR A 29 15.55 -5.02 6.93
C THR A 29 16.94 -5.42 6.47
N GLY A 30 17.95 -4.80 7.08
CA GLY A 30 19.34 -5.12 6.79
C GLY A 30 20.30 -4.07 7.29
N THR A 31 21.45 -3.96 6.61
CA THR A 31 22.46 -2.94 6.88
C THR A 31 22.71 -2.10 5.64
N LEU A 32 23.10 -0.84 5.82
CA LEU A 32 23.43 0.04 4.70
C LEU A 32 24.85 -0.21 4.16
N SER A 33 25.03 -0.06 2.85
CA SER A 33 26.33 -0.09 2.14
C SER A 33 26.46 1.15 1.26
N GLY A 34 27.70 1.63 1.06
CA GLY A 34 27.97 2.83 0.25
C GLY A 34 27.17 4.07 0.68
N ALA A 35 26.74 4.13 1.95
CA ALA A 35 25.75 5.04 2.45
C ALA A 35 26.37 6.20 3.23
N TYR A 36 25.84 7.40 3.02
CA TYR A 36 26.36 8.64 3.60
C TYR A 36 25.21 9.59 3.95
N ASP A 37 25.26 10.17 5.15
CA ASP A 37 24.33 11.20 5.63
C ASP A 37 25.04 12.55 5.60
N ASN A 38 24.81 13.32 4.54
CA ASN A 38 25.45 14.62 4.36
C ASN A 38 24.82 15.69 5.25
N ALA A 39 23.49 15.70 5.35
CA ALA A 39 22.72 16.74 6.04
C ALA A 39 22.39 16.40 7.51
N GLY A 40 22.62 15.16 7.94
CA GLY A 40 22.29 14.71 9.29
C GLY A 40 20.82 14.36 9.45
N ILE A 41 20.17 13.87 8.39
CA ILE A 41 18.74 13.53 8.46
C ILE A 41 18.48 12.20 9.20
N PHE A 42 19.51 11.37 9.36
CA PHE A 42 19.52 10.09 10.09
C PHE A 42 20.56 10.05 11.23
N GLY A 43 21.13 11.20 11.60
CA GLY A 43 22.14 11.29 12.65
C GLY A 43 22.96 12.58 12.56
N PRO A 44 24.22 12.59 13.03
CA PRO A 44 25.12 13.71 12.80
C PRO A 44 25.42 13.89 11.31
N ALA A 45 25.41 15.14 10.84
CA ALA A 45 25.78 15.49 9.47
C ALA A 45 27.19 15.01 9.12
N ARG A 46 27.42 14.73 7.83
CA ARG A 46 28.68 14.26 7.24
C ARG A 46 29.20 12.95 7.83
N THR A 47 28.30 12.00 8.04
CA THR A 47 28.62 10.71 8.66
C THR A 47 28.36 9.55 7.69
N PHE A 48 29.28 8.59 7.63
CA PHE A 48 29.04 7.33 6.93
C PHE A 48 27.98 6.51 7.66
N LEU A 49 27.02 5.98 6.89
CA LEU A 49 25.97 5.10 7.40
C LEU A 49 26.28 3.61 7.17
N ASN A 50 27.43 3.27 6.59
CA ASN A 50 27.82 1.88 6.32
C ASN A 50 27.73 0.99 7.57
N GLY A 51 27.10 -0.17 7.44
CA GLY A 51 26.90 -1.13 8.53
C GLY A 51 25.82 -0.72 9.54
N LYS A 52 25.21 0.46 9.42
CA LYS A 52 24.05 0.83 10.26
C LYS A 52 22.84 -0.01 9.84
N ALA A 53 22.11 -0.50 10.84
CA ALA A 53 20.86 -1.19 10.61
C ALA A 53 19.83 -0.22 10.01
N PHE A 54 19.03 -0.74 9.08
CA PHE A 54 17.89 -0.02 8.53
C PHE A 54 16.62 -0.87 8.58
N THR A 55 15.48 -0.18 8.51
CA THR A 55 14.19 -0.76 8.20
C THR A 55 13.50 0.14 7.19
N ALA A 56 13.23 -0.38 6.00
CA ALA A 56 12.38 0.29 5.02
C ALA A 56 10.99 -0.33 5.08
N THR A 57 9.97 0.50 5.13
CA THR A 57 8.56 0.07 5.13
C THR A 57 7.90 0.72 3.93
N LEU A 58 7.21 -0.08 3.12
CA LEU A 58 6.35 0.41 2.05
C LEU A 58 4.92 -0.04 2.32
N GLU A 59 3.99 0.90 2.34
CA GLU A 59 2.56 0.59 2.31
C GLU A 59 2.12 0.62 0.86
N VAL A 60 1.47 -0.46 0.43
CA VAL A 60 0.99 -0.61 -0.94
C VAL A 60 -0.52 -0.80 -0.91
N ASP A 61 -1.22 -0.01 -1.69
CA ASP A 61 -2.66 -0.12 -1.92
C ASP A 61 -2.92 -0.21 -3.42
N GLU A 62 -3.18 -1.43 -3.89
CA GLU A 62 -3.39 -1.70 -5.32
C GLU A 62 -4.68 -1.09 -5.89
N GLU A 63 -5.61 -0.67 -5.02
CA GLU A 63 -6.89 -0.08 -5.41
C GLU A 63 -6.92 1.44 -5.17
N THR A 64 -5.74 2.06 -5.00
CA THR A 64 -5.63 3.50 -4.79
C THR A 64 -6.36 4.24 -5.93
N PRO A 65 -7.39 5.06 -5.62
CA PRO A 65 -8.16 5.76 -6.64
C PRO A 65 -7.28 6.63 -7.54
N GLY A 66 -7.30 6.35 -8.84
CA GLY A 66 -6.55 7.08 -9.87
C GLY A 66 -5.20 6.47 -10.24
N SER A 67 -4.74 5.45 -9.52
CA SER A 67 -3.66 4.58 -9.98
C SER A 67 -4.12 3.79 -11.23
N PHE A 68 -3.18 3.30 -12.03
CA PHE A 68 -3.49 2.52 -13.22
C PHE A 68 -2.40 1.48 -13.51
N HIS A 69 -2.77 0.42 -14.21
CA HIS A 69 -1.82 -0.57 -14.70
C HIS A 69 -1.19 -0.09 -16.01
N ALA A 70 0.09 0.30 -15.95
CA ALA A 70 0.87 0.68 -17.13
C ALA A 70 1.23 -0.54 -17.99
N LEU A 71 1.31 -1.73 -17.37
CA LEU A 71 1.44 -3.04 -17.99
C LEU A 71 0.50 -4.00 -17.26
N ASP A 72 -0.24 -4.80 -18.02
CA ASP A 72 -1.12 -5.85 -17.46
C ASP A 72 -1.21 -7.02 -18.44
N THR A 73 -0.34 -8.00 -18.24
CA THR A 73 -0.24 -9.22 -19.05
C THR A 73 -0.23 -10.43 -18.13
N PRO A 74 -0.45 -11.66 -18.65
CA PRO A 74 -0.40 -12.86 -17.82
C PRO A 74 0.94 -13.12 -17.09
N SER A 75 2.04 -12.48 -17.51
CA SER A 75 3.39 -12.69 -16.95
C SER A 75 4.04 -11.43 -16.40
N GLN A 76 3.42 -10.25 -16.58
CA GLN A 76 3.93 -8.99 -16.07
C GLN A 76 2.79 -8.06 -15.69
N ARG A 77 2.94 -7.37 -14.57
CA ARG A 77 2.01 -6.32 -14.12
C ARG A 77 2.80 -5.16 -13.54
N MET A 78 2.45 -3.95 -13.95
CA MET A 78 3.05 -2.71 -13.44
C MET A 78 1.94 -1.77 -13.02
N LEU A 79 1.78 -1.57 -11.71
CA LEU A 79 0.86 -0.59 -11.15
C LEU A 79 1.62 0.71 -10.89
N VAL A 80 1.08 1.83 -11.36
CA VAL A 80 1.69 3.15 -11.22
C VAL A 80 0.64 4.16 -10.79
N GLY A 81 1.05 5.14 -9.99
CA GLY A 81 0.24 6.31 -9.73
C GLY A 81 1.07 7.46 -9.18
N THR A 82 0.45 8.64 -9.09
CA THR A 82 1.13 9.88 -8.68
C THR A 82 0.29 10.71 -7.71
N TYR A 83 0.94 11.52 -6.88
CA TYR A 83 0.32 12.36 -5.85
C TYR A 83 -0.65 11.55 -4.98
N SER A 84 -1.89 12.01 -4.83
CA SER A 84 -2.95 11.30 -4.09
C SER A 84 -3.34 9.95 -4.71
N ALA A 85 -2.95 9.69 -5.95
CA ALA A 85 -3.15 8.42 -6.63
C ALA A 85 -1.92 7.49 -6.53
N SER A 86 -0.88 7.85 -5.76
CA SER A 86 0.30 7.01 -5.56
C SER A 86 -0.08 5.71 -4.85
N PRO A 87 0.12 4.53 -5.46
CA PRO A 87 -0.22 3.25 -4.84
C PRO A 87 0.79 2.80 -3.78
N VAL A 88 1.91 3.53 -3.63
CA VAL A 88 2.98 3.19 -2.70
C VAL A 88 3.34 4.41 -1.86
N LEU A 89 3.38 4.21 -0.55
CA LEU A 89 3.98 5.14 0.42
C LEU A 89 5.23 4.49 1.00
N GLY A 90 6.31 5.25 1.21
CA GLY A 90 7.60 4.71 1.64
C GLY A 90 8.17 5.43 2.85
N TRP A 91 8.74 4.66 3.78
CA TRP A 91 9.49 5.14 4.93
C TRP A 91 10.82 4.41 5.04
N LEU A 92 11.86 5.13 5.47
CA LEU A 92 13.15 4.58 5.83
C LEU A 92 13.50 4.95 7.27
N THR A 93 13.85 3.95 8.06
CA THR A 93 14.35 4.11 9.43
C THR A 93 15.81 3.71 9.49
N VAL A 94 16.68 4.61 9.95
CA VAL A 94 18.11 4.35 10.17
C VAL A 94 18.46 4.89 11.56
N ASN A 95 19.14 4.07 12.38
CA ASN A 95 19.46 4.43 13.78
C ASN A 95 18.24 4.91 14.61
N GLY A 96 17.06 4.37 14.33
CA GLY A 96 15.82 4.76 15.02
C GLY A 96 15.21 6.09 14.57
N ILE A 97 15.78 6.77 13.58
CA ILE A 97 15.19 7.96 12.97
C ILE A 97 14.48 7.56 11.68
N THR A 98 13.18 7.81 11.63
CA THR A 98 12.33 7.53 10.48
C THR A 98 12.14 8.77 9.61
N ARG A 99 12.28 8.59 8.29
CA ARG A 99 11.96 9.58 7.26
C ARG A 99 10.97 8.99 6.28
N GLN A 100 9.95 9.76 5.94
CA GLN A 100 9.01 9.42 4.90
C GLN A 100 9.51 9.98 3.56
N VAL A 101 9.42 9.19 2.50
CA VAL A 101 9.56 9.66 1.12
C VAL A 101 8.28 10.42 0.76
N GLN A 102 8.39 11.62 0.20
CA GLN A 102 7.18 12.33 -0.21
C GLN A 102 6.41 11.50 -1.26
N PRO A 103 5.10 11.28 -1.08
CA PRO A 103 4.35 10.32 -1.87
C PRO A 103 3.88 10.90 -3.21
N LEU A 104 4.81 11.27 -4.09
CA LEU A 104 4.45 11.85 -5.39
C LEU A 104 4.35 10.82 -6.49
N GLN A 105 5.06 9.71 -6.40
CA GLN A 105 4.97 8.61 -7.34
C GLN A 105 5.19 7.28 -6.63
N GLY A 106 4.37 6.30 -6.97
CA GLY A 106 4.45 4.94 -6.47
C GLY A 106 4.42 3.97 -7.63
N THR A 107 5.27 2.95 -7.57
CA THR A 107 5.31 1.88 -8.57
C THR A 107 5.40 0.53 -7.87
N VAL A 108 4.56 -0.39 -8.30
CA VAL A 108 4.66 -1.82 -8.01
C VAL A 108 4.88 -2.54 -9.32
N PHE A 109 5.91 -3.37 -9.39
CA PHE A 109 6.21 -4.15 -10.58
C PHE A 109 6.36 -5.63 -10.24
N VAL A 110 5.60 -6.46 -10.94
CA VAL A 110 5.55 -7.91 -10.76
C VAL A 110 5.84 -8.58 -12.08
N ILE A 111 6.81 -9.49 -12.09
CA ILE A 111 7.11 -10.38 -13.20
C ILE A 111 6.96 -11.80 -12.69
N ASN A 112 6.14 -12.60 -13.38
CA ASN A 112 5.99 -14.03 -13.14
C ASN A 112 6.41 -14.77 -14.42
N ASP A 113 7.55 -15.46 -14.37
CA ASP A 113 8.04 -16.29 -15.48
C ASP A 113 8.13 -15.62 -16.85
N HIS A 114 8.49 -14.33 -16.91
CA HIS A 114 8.53 -13.59 -18.18
C HIS A 114 9.87 -13.69 -18.93
N GLY A 115 9.79 -13.70 -20.28
CA GLY A 115 10.93 -13.46 -21.16
C GLY A 115 11.76 -14.70 -21.50
N ALA A 116 12.92 -14.48 -22.13
CA ALA A 116 13.81 -15.54 -22.60
C ALA A 116 14.60 -16.22 -21.47
N VAL A 117 14.76 -15.54 -20.33
CA VAL A 117 15.29 -16.08 -19.08
C VAL A 117 14.19 -15.93 -18.04
N PRO A 118 13.25 -16.89 -17.95
CA PRO A 118 12.13 -16.77 -17.04
C PRO A 118 12.62 -16.74 -15.61
N GLN A 119 12.19 -15.70 -14.91
CA GLN A 119 12.47 -15.43 -13.51
C GLN A 119 11.25 -14.74 -12.91
N ASP A 120 11.10 -14.87 -11.60
CA ASP A 120 10.17 -14.03 -10.87
C ASP A 120 10.87 -12.76 -10.42
N ALA A 121 10.17 -11.64 -10.50
CA ALA A 121 10.64 -10.39 -9.93
C ALA A 121 9.50 -9.62 -9.27
N LEU A 122 9.83 -8.98 -8.16
CA LEU A 122 8.92 -8.12 -7.43
C LEU A 122 9.68 -6.85 -7.04
N SER A 123 9.15 -5.69 -7.38
CA SER A 123 9.76 -4.41 -7.06
C SER A 123 8.74 -3.39 -6.58
N PHE A 124 9.16 -2.60 -5.60
CA PHE A 124 8.40 -1.52 -5.01
C PHE A 124 9.24 -0.26 -5.01
N LYS A 125 8.65 0.86 -5.44
CA LYS A 125 9.29 2.18 -5.40
C LYS A 125 8.30 3.21 -4.89
N ALA A 126 8.73 3.98 -3.90
CA ALA A 126 8.12 5.26 -3.55
C ALA A 126 9.12 6.36 -3.91
N SER A 127 8.66 7.41 -4.58
CA SER A 127 9.50 8.52 -5.01
C SER A 127 8.79 9.86 -5.07
N SER A 128 9.61 10.91 -5.05
CA SER A 128 9.20 12.30 -5.12
C SER A 128 9.84 13.00 -6.31
N ASP A 129 9.69 12.46 -7.53
CA ASP A 129 10.36 12.97 -8.74
C ASP A 129 9.73 14.31 -9.23
N ASN A 130 9.63 15.34 -8.37
CA ASN A 130 8.98 16.60 -8.75
C ASN A 130 9.51 17.87 -8.08
N PHE A 131 9.19 18.97 -8.76
CA PHE A 131 9.38 20.35 -8.37
C PHE A 131 8.16 20.86 -7.60
N ASP A 132 8.27 21.05 -6.29
CA ASP A 132 7.25 21.78 -5.53
C ASP A 132 7.66 23.26 -5.43
N GLY A 133 7.10 24.10 -6.30
CA GLY A 133 7.10 25.55 -6.14
C GLY A 133 8.47 26.24 -6.05
N GLY A 134 9.56 25.64 -6.57
CA GLY A 134 10.91 26.20 -6.45
C GLY A 134 11.95 25.24 -5.88
N VAL A 135 11.52 24.16 -5.23
CA VAL A 135 12.39 23.19 -4.58
C VAL A 135 12.17 21.81 -5.20
N TYR A 136 13.19 21.28 -5.88
CA TYR A 136 13.17 19.87 -6.30
C TYR A 136 13.50 19.01 -5.10
N TYR A 137 12.57 18.12 -4.76
CA TYR A 137 12.87 16.93 -3.99
C TYR A 137 13.19 15.82 -4.98
N ASP A 138 14.19 15.00 -4.67
CA ASP A 138 14.55 13.80 -5.43
C ASP A 138 14.75 12.67 -4.41
N ASP A 139 13.72 12.47 -3.60
CA ASP A 139 13.70 11.45 -2.57
C ASP A 139 13.08 10.18 -3.13
N TRP A 140 13.72 9.04 -2.88
CA TRP A 140 13.15 7.73 -3.17
C TRP A 140 13.63 6.67 -2.20
N VAL A 141 12.81 5.63 -2.08
CA VAL A 141 13.18 4.33 -1.53
C VAL A 141 12.71 3.30 -2.55
N ASP A 142 13.65 2.50 -3.06
CA ASP A 142 13.38 1.45 -4.02
C ASP A 142 13.92 0.10 -3.51
N PHE A 143 13.16 -0.95 -3.81
CA PHE A 143 13.51 -2.30 -3.43
C PHE A 143 13.05 -3.28 -4.50
N GLY A 144 13.84 -4.32 -4.71
CA GLY A 144 13.61 -5.36 -5.67
C GLY A 144 14.03 -6.73 -5.15
N VAL A 145 13.27 -7.74 -5.55
CA VAL A 145 13.53 -9.16 -5.35
C VAL A 145 13.54 -9.81 -6.71
N ASN A 146 14.55 -10.63 -6.98
CA ASN A 146 14.58 -11.52 -8.14
C ASN A 146 14.74 -12.97 -7.67
N ASP A 147 14.00 -13.88 -8.28
CA ASP A 147 14.10 -15.31 -8.05
C ASP A 147 14.28 -16.07 -9.37
N SER A 148 15.49 -16.59 -9.60
CA SER A 148 15.78 -17.43 -10.75
C SER A 148 15.18 -18.84 -10.64
N SER A 149 14.73 -19.25 -9.45
CA SER A 149 14.11 -20.56 -9.22
C SER A 149 12.63 -20.61 -9.55
N ARG A 150 11.98 -19.44 -9.71
CA ARG A 150 10.57 -19.28 -10.13
C ARG A 150 9.58 -19.87 -9.12
N THR A 151 9.90 -19.68 -7.85
CA THR A 151 9.08 -20.15 -6.73
C THR A 151 8.54 -19.01 -5.88
N LEU A 152 8.95 -17.78 -6.20
CA LEU A 152 8.53 -16.57 -5.50
C LEU A 152 7.08 -16.23 -5.82
N LEU A 153 6.67 -16.41 -7.08
CA LEU A 153 5.35 -16.01 -7.58
C LEU A 153 4.67 -17.18 -8.31
N ASP A 154 3.33 -17.23 -8.20
CA ASP A 154 2.48 -18.14 -8.99
C ASP A 154 1.61 -17.39 -10.01
N SER A 155 1.61 -16.06 -9.93
CA SER A 155 0.80 -15.13 -10.70
C SER A 155 1.43 -13.74 -10.72
N THR A 156 0.84 -12.81 -11.47
CA THR A 156 1.26 -11.39 -11.46
C THR A 156 0.69 -10.59 -10.30
N VAL A 157 -0.05 -11.24 -9.39
CA VAL A 157 -0.60 -10.63 -8.17
C VAL A 157 0.47 -10.63 -7.09
N VAL A 158 0.60 -9.53 -6.34
CA VAL A 158 1.54 -9.51 -5.21
C VAL A 158 1.05 -10.48 -4.12
N PRO A 159 1.92 -11.37 -3.60
CA PRO A 159 1.52 -12.29 -2.55
C PRO A 159 0.99 -11.55 -1.33
N ALA A 160 -0.17 -11.98 -0.81
CA ALA A 160 -0.78 -11.36 0.37
C ALA A 160 0.11 -11.49 1.62
N THR A 161 0.90 -12.57 1.70
CA THR A 161 1.88 -12.77 2.76
C THR A 161 3.14 -13.39 2.19
N TYR A 162 4.30 -12.93 2.64
CA TYR A 162 5.58 -13.52 2.31
C TYR A 162 6.56 -13.24 3.45
N ASP A 163 7.43 -14.20 3.77
CA ASP A 163 8.46 -14.02 4.78
C ASP A 163 9.75 -14.69 4.29
N TYR A 164 10.82 -13.91 4.21
CA TYR A 164 12.12 -14.36 3.76
C TYR A 164 13.23 -13.76 4.61
N THR A 165 14.20 -14.60 4.96
CA THR A 165 15.41 -14.23 5.69
C THR A 165 16.64 -14.78 4.97
N VAL A 166 17.69 -13.97 4.86
CA VAL A 166 18.99 -14.35 4.27
C VAL A 166 19.76 -15.27 5.23
N PRO A 167 20.49 -16.30 4.74
CA PRO A 167 20.71 -16.63 3.33
C PRO A 167 19.57 -17.45 2.69
N GLY A 168 19.38 -17.28 1.38
CA GLY A 168 18.44 -18.08 0.58
C GLY A 168 18.63 -17.86 -0.92
N ALA A 169 17.70 -18.35 -1.73
CA ALA A 169 17.81 -18.35 -3.20
C ALA A 169 17.51 -16.99 -3.87
N LEU A 170 16.87 -16.05 -3.15
CA LEU A 170 16.49 -14.76 -3.69
C LEU A 170 17.68 -13.81 -3.82
N THR A 171 17.70 -13.05 -4.91
CA THR A 171 18.60 -11.90 -5.07
C THR A 171 17.84 -10.63 -4.69
N LEU A 172 18.29 -9.99 -3.62
CA LEU A 172 17.68 -8.79 -3.06
C LEU A 172 18.52 -7.56 -3.44
N SER A 173 17.88 -6.49 -3.87
CA SER A 173 18.53 -5.22 -4.17
C SER A 173 17.64 -4.04 -3.78
N GLY A 174 18.25 -2.88 -3.61
CA GLY A 174 17.52 -1.65 -3.36
C GLY A 174 18.44 -0.53 -2.90
N SER A 175 17.91 0.67 -2.94
CA SER A 175 18.63 1.88 -2.59
C SER A 175 17.70 2.93 -2.01
N PHE A 176 18.31 4.00 -1.53
CA PHE A 176 17.55 5.18 -1.16
C PHE A 176 18.33 6.44 -1.52
N ARG A 177 17.56 7.51 -1.68
CA ARG A 177 18.06 8.87 -1.83
C ARG A 177 17.11 9.81 -1.12
N PHE A 178 17.68 10.79 -0.44
CA PHE A 178 17.00 12.00 -0.02
C PHE A 178 17.83 13.18 -0.53
N GLN A 179 17.21 14.06 -1.30
CA GLN A 179 17.87 15.17 -1.95
C GLN A 179 16.95 16.37 -2.01
N ASN A 180 17.54 17.56 -1.80
CA ASN A 180 16.87 18.83 -2.04
C ASN A 180 17.73 19.68 -2.99
N SER A 181 17.12 20.22 -4.05
CA SER A 181 17.78 21.13 -5.02
C SER A 181 18.65 22.23 -4.42
N ARG A 182 18.30 22.73 -3.23
CA ARG A 182 19.02 23.82 -2.57
C ARG A 182 20.30 23.35 -1.90
N ASP A 183 20.25 22.18 -1.26
CA ASP A 183 21.30 21.68 -0.37
C ASP A 183 22.06 20.47 -0.95
N GLY A 184 21.63 19.99 -2.12
CA GLY A 184 22.16 18.78 -2.77
C GLY A 184 21.69 17.50 -2.10
N TYR A 185 22.52 16.46 -2.18
CA TYR A 185 22.27 15.18 -1.51
C TYR A 185 22.19 15.38 0.01
N LEU A 186 21.07 14.97 0.61
CA LEU A 186 20.88 14.96 2.05
C LEU A 186 21.40 13.65 2.63
N ALA A 187 20.97 12.52 2.07
CA ALA A 187 21.53 11.20 2.34
C ALA A 187 21.26 10.24 1.18
N SER A 188 22.11 9.24 0.98
CA SER A 188 21.90 8.18 -0.01
C SER A 188 22.66 6.93 0.36
N GLY A 189 22.29 5.79 -0.22
CA GLY A 189 23.03 4.54 -0.06
C GLY A 189 22.32 3.34 -0.66
N GLU A 190 22.96 2.19 -0.54
CA GLU A 190 22.45 0.89 -0.99
C GLU A 190 22.03 0.03 0.21
N PHE A 191 21.08 -0.87 -0.03
CA PHE A 191 20.61 -1.83 0.97
C PHE A 191 21.39 -3.14 0.90
N GLY A 192 22.11 -3.49 1.96
CA GLY A 192 22.53 -4.85 2.26
C GLY A 192 21.40 -5.57 2.99
N VAL A 193 20.41 -6.05 2.22
CA VAL A 193 19.17 -6.64 2.75
C VAL A 193 19.45 -7.99 3.41
N THR A 194 18.89 -8.20 4.60
CA THR A 194 18.94 -9.48 5.34
C THR A 194 17.57 -10.09 5.60
N GLY A 195 16.50 -9.31 5.47
CA GLY A 195 15.12 -9.80 5.65
C GLY A 195 14.12 -9.00 4.82
N PHE A 196 13.10 -9.70 4.34
CA PHE A 196 12.03 -9.18 3.51
C PHE A 196 10.72 -9.85 3.91
N THR A 197 9.70 -9.05 4.22
CA THR A 197 8.36 -9.55 4.50
C THR A 197 7.30 -8.77 3.74
N ILE A 198 6.23 -9.46 3.37
CA ILE A 198 4.97 -8.87 2.95
C ILE A 198 3.93 -9.34 3.94
N ALA A 199 3.17 -8.41 4.50
CA ALA A 199 2.04 -8.73 5.36
C ALA A 199 0.81 -8.01 4.82
N SER A 200 -0.27 -8.75 4.60
CA SER A 200 -1.56 -8.14 4.29
C SER A 200 -1.98 -7.26 5.46
N ALA A 201 -2.47 -6.06 5.14
CA ALA A 201 -3.13 -5.24 6.13
C ALA A 201 -4.31 -6.05 6.67
N ALA A 202 -4.43 -6.13 7.99
CA ALA A 202 -5.61 -6.74 8.59
C ALA A 202 -6.84 -6.00 8.01
N PRO A 203 -7.90 -6.72 7.60
CA PRO A 203 -9.16 -6.13 7.24
C PRO A 203 -9.52 -5.03 8.23
N VAL A 204 -9.45 -3.77 7.81
CA VAL A 204 -9.99 -2.70 8.63
C VAL A 204 -11.48 -2.98 8.64
N PRO A 205 -12.11 -3.28 9.80
CA PRO A 205 -13.54 -3.52 9.83
C PRO A 205 -14.18 -2.30 9.20
N GLU A 206 -14.89 -2.50 8.09
CA GLU A 206 -15.61 -1.39 7.47
C GLU A 206 -16.41 -0.73 8.59
N PRO A 207 -16.33 0.60 8.73
CA PRO A 207 -16.90 1.25 9.89
C PRO A 207 -18.38 0.86 9.92
N ALA A 208 -18.79 0.24 11.02
CA ALA A 208 -20.18 -0.15 11.32
C ALA A 208 -21.17 1.00 11.09
N ASN A 209 -20.66 2.22 10.97
CA ASN A 209 -21.30 3.42 10.46
C ASN A 209 -22.17 3.21 9.22
N TRP A 210 -21.83 2.37 8.24
CA TRP A 210 -22.74 2.16 7.09
C TRP A 210 -24.00 1.39 7.49
N ALA A 211 -23.84 0.30 8.24
CA ALA A 211 -24.97 -0.45 8.77
C ALA A 211 -25.79 0.39 9.76
N LEU A 212 -25.14 1.20 10.60
CA LEU A 212 -25.77 2.14 11.53
C LEU A 212 -26.46 3.31 10.81
N LEU A 213 -25.90 3.80 9.70
CA LEU A 213 -26.49 4.84 8.86
C LEU A 213 -27.74 4.30 8.16
N ILE A 214 -27.64 3.14 7.52
CA ILE A 214 -28.78 2.48 6.85
C ILE A 214 -29.84 2.12 7.90
N GLY A 215 -29.44 1.55 9.03
CA GLY A 215 -30.33 1.25 10.15
C GLY A 215 -31.02 2.50 10.70
N GLY A 216 -30.25 3.58 10.92
CA GLY A 216 -30.75 4.87 11.40
C GLY A 216 -31.72 5.52 10.42
N LEU A 217 -31.41 5.52 9.12
CA LEU A 217 -32.30 6.00 8.06
C LEU A 217 -33.56 5.14 7.94
N GLY A 218 -33.44 3.82 8.12
CA GLY A 218 -34.57 2.88 8.16
C GLY A 218 -35.53 3.20 9.32
N VAL A 219 -35.00 3.38 10.53
CA VAL A 219 -35.79 3.75 11.71
C VAL A 219 -36.44 5.13 11.54
N LEU A 220 -35.68 6.11 11.05
CA LEU A 220 -36.20 7.45 10.77
C LEU A 220 -37.33 7.40 9.74
N GLY A 221 -37.15 6.68 8.63
CA GLY A 221 -38.16 6.50 7.60
C GLY A 221 -39.42 5.81 8.11
N ALA A 222 -39.27 4.74 8.93
CA ALA A 222 -40.39 4.05 9.56
C ALA A 222 -41.17 4.98 10.50
N SER A 223 -40.48 5.80 11.29
CA SER A 223 -41.10 6.75 12.22
C SER A 223 -41.92 7.83 11.48
N LEU A 224 -41.41 8.37 10.37
CA LEU A 224 -42.11 9.35 9.55
C LEU A 224 -43.35 8.75 8.88
N ARG A 225 -43.27 7.50 8.42
CA ARG A 225 -44.42 6.77 7.84
C ARG A 225 -45.51 6.54 8.89
N ALA A 226 -45.13 6.15 10.11
CA ALA A 226 -46.09 5.95 11.21
C ALA A 226 -46.83 7.26 11.57
N ARG A 227 -46.11 8.39 11.64
CA ARG A 227 -46.72 9.71 11.91
C ARG A 227 -47.73 10.12 10.83
N ARG A 228 -47.42 9.92 9.55
CA ARG A 228 -48.34 10.20 8.45
C ARG A 228 -49.62 9.35 8.51
N ALA A 229 -49.50 8.08 8.89
CA ALA A 229 -50.65 7.19 9.04
C ALA A 229 -51.57 7.63 10.20
N ALA A 230 -50.99 8.08 11.33
CA ALA A 230 -51.76 8.62 12.46
C ALA A 230 -52.48 9.93 12.09
N ALA A 231 -51.79 10.85 11.41
CA ALA A 231 -52.39 12.12 10.98
C ALA A 231 -53.59 11.91 10.04
N ARG A 232 -53.51 10.95 9.10
CA ARG A 232 -54.64 10.62 8.21
C ARG A 232 -55.90 10.13 8.96
N LYS A 233 -55.74 9.42 10.08
CA LYS A 233 -56.86 8.93 10.88
C LYS A 233 -57.55 10.05 11.67
N ALA A 234 -56.85 11.14 11.98
CA ALA A 234 -57.41 12.26 12.74
C ALA A 234 -58.36 13.17 11.92
N PHE A 235 -58.38 13.01 10.59
CA PHE A 235 -59.21 13.80 9.66
C PHE A 235 -60.42 13.03 9.11
N MET A 236 -60.70 11.83 9.65
CA MET A 236 -61.89 11.03 9.34
C MET A 236 -62.79 10.98 10.58
#